data_AF-A0A6N7PTG5-F1
#
_entry.id   AF-A0A6N7PTG5-F1
#
_cell.length_a   1.000
_cell.length_b   1.000
_cell.length_c   1.000
_cell.angle_alpha   90.00
_cell.angle_beta   90.00
_cell.angle_gamma   90.00
#
_symmetry.space_group_name_H-M   'P 1'
#
loop_
_entity.id
_entity.type
_entity.pdbx_description
1 polymer ?
#
loop_
_entity_poly.entity_id
_entity_poly.type
_entity_poly.pdbx_seq_one_letter_code
_entity_poly.pdbx_strand_id
1 'polypeptide(L)'
;MAYRLVQRGEGEQRPLVVLYLVGAHVDADLRAALGPEPSIVAYDEAVGEPLPQTVARVATTTGATVGDVILAGFSAGCQAVRRELIAGRDPSGVLAIDGTHGDLPPADWQLAPWRALAARARAGERLFVATCTQNTYVETDLPKPKRYSATVTVLRLATGLSLVPSAAPEGEHEGALHVYSHESARTDAEAHIRQQRLVLPDVLRRHVRPWLAARAGLRPEEQAMAQGAVALSLDRLARAELSDKRESSPPPSV
;
A
#
# COMPACT_ATOMS: atom_id res chain seq x y z
N MET A 1 9.59 15.49 -7.80
CA MET A 1 8.25 14.90 -7.69
C MET A 1 7.59 14.77 -9.06
N ALA A 2 7.73 13.61 -9.71
CA ALA A 2 6.96 13.30 -10.92
C ALA A 2 5.65 12.59 -10.55
N TYR A 3 4.61 13.38 -10.23
CA TYR A 3 3.22 12.93 -10.11
C TYR A 3 2.63 12.69 -11.50
N ARG A 4 1.86 11.62 -11.68
CA ARG A 4 1.07 11.35 -12.88
C ARG A 4 -0.36 10.96 -12.53
N LEU A 5 -1.29 11.55 -13.28
CA LEU A 5 -2.65 11.01 -13.40
C LEU A 5 -2.67 10.02 -14.57
N VAL A 6 -2.54 8.74 -14.26
CA VAL A 6 -2.47 7.63 -15.23
C VAL A 6 -3.84 7.38 -15.85
N GLN A 7 -4.91 7.49 -15.06
CA GLN A 7 -6.29 7.33 -15.51
C GLN A 7 -7.20 8.26 -14.72
N ARG A 8 -8.09 8.98 -15.42
CA ARG A 8 -9.09 9.84 -14.76
C ARG A 8 -10.17 9.03 -14.04
N GLY A 9 -10.49 7.83 -14.52
CA GLY A 9 -11.62 7.02 -14.04
C GLY A 9 -12.96 7.43 -14.65
N GLU A 10 -14.03 6.73 -14.28
CA GLU A 10 -15.42 6.97 -14.72
C GLU A 10 -16.36 7.13 -13.51
N GLY A 11 -17.50 7.82 -13.69
CA GLY A 11 -18.51 8.04 -12.64
C GLY A 11 -18.29 9.27 -11.76
N GLU A 12 -19.36 9.84 -11.17
CA GLU A 12 -19.28 11.04 -10.31
C GLU A 12 -18.54 10.76 -8.99
N GLN A 13 -18.72 9.56 -8.43
CA GLN A 13 -17.93 9.01 -7.34
C GLN A 13 -17.17 7.79 -7.85
N ARG A 14 -15.86 7.72 -7.59
CA ARG A 14 -15.02 6.63 -8.10
C ARG A 14 -13.86 6.27 -7.17
N PRO A 15 -13.40 5.00 -7.16
CA PRO A 15 -12.24 4.61 -6.36
C PRO A 15 -10.96 5.31 -6.82
N LEU A 16 -9.99 5.42 -5.92
CA LEU A 16 -8.65 5.95 -6.20
C LEU A 16 -7.60 4.89 -5.88
N VAL A 17 -6.76 4.58 -6.87
CA VAL A 17 -5.54 3.77 -6.69
C VAL A 17 -4.32 4.68 -6.75
N VAL A 18 -3.56 4.73 -5.66
CA VAL A 18 -2.33 5.52 -5.52
C VAL A 18 -1.12 4.59 -5.54
N LEU A 19 -0.21 4.79 -6.49
CA LEU A 19 1.00 3.98 -6.65
C LEU A 19 2.26 4.78 -6.35
N TYR A 20 3.14 4.26 -5.50
CA TYR A 20 4.43 4.87 -5.13
C TYR A 20 5.62 4.10 -5.70
N LEU A 21 6.59 4.83 -6.25
CA LEU A 21 7.76 4.31 -6.96
C LEU A 21 7.37 3.41 -8.15
N VAL A 22 6.38 3.82 -8.94
CA VAL A 22 5.91 3.06 -10.12
C VAL A 22 6.09 3.89 -11.37
N GLY A 23 6.92 3.39 -12.30
CA GLY A 23 7.30 4.12 -13.52
C GLY A 23 6.25 4.08 -14.62
N ALA A 24 6.25 5.08 -15.51
CA ALA A 24 5.29 5.21 -16.61
C ALA A 24 5.26 4.02 -17.59
N HIS A 25 6.32 3.20 -17.60
CA HIS A 25 6.45 2.03 -18.46
C HIS A 25 5.42 0.93 -18.17
N VAL A 26 4.70 0.98 -17.03
CA VAL A 26 3.60 0.04 -16.72
C VAL A 26 2.21 0.69 -16.82
N ASP A 27 2.07 1.96 -17.20
CA ASP A 27 0.79 2.68 -17.18
C ASP A 27 -0.30 2.03 -18.04
N ALA A 28 0.07 1.41 -19.16
CA ALA A 28 -0.87 0.64 -20.00
C ALA A 28 -1.39 -0.61 -19.27
N ASP A 29 -0.50 -1.35 -18.61
CA ASP A 29 -0.84 -2.56 -17.87
C ASP A 29 -1.66 -2.25 -16.61
N LEU A 30 -1.39 -1.12 -15.94
CA LEU A 30 -2.19 -0.64 -14.81
C LEU A 30 -3.64 -0.39 -15.22
N ARG A 31 -3.85 0.32 -16.33
CA ARG A 31 -5.19 0.59 -16.89
C ARG A 31 -5.90 -0.71 -17.28
N ALA A 32 -5.20 -1.61 -17.96
CA ALA A 32 -5.75 -2.91 -18.36
C ALA A 32 -6.09 -3.81 -17.15
N ALA A 33 -5.29 -3.76 -16.08
CA ALA A 33 -5.50 -4.55 -14.87
C ALA A 33 -6.73 -4.09 -14.08
N LEU A 34 -6.90 -2.76 -13.95
CA LEU A 34 -7.93 -2.17 -13.09
C LEU A 34 -9.25 -1.89 -13.83
N GLY A 35 -9.24 -1.79 -15.15
CA GLY A 35 -10.40 -1.35 -15.92
C GLY A 35 -10.61 0.16 -15.85
N PRO A 36 -11.68 0.68 -16.47
CA PRO A 36 -11.86 2.12 -16.69
C PRO A 36 -12.35 2.90 -15.46
N GLU A 37 -12.94 2.22 -14.48
CA GLU A 37 -13.64 2.86 -13.36
C GLU A 37 -12.73 3.68 -12.42
N PRO A 38 -11.63 3.14 -11.85
CA PRO A 38 -10.87 3.87 -10.84
C PRO A 38 -10.05 5.02 -11.44
N SER A 39 -9.91 6.09 -10.66
CA SER A 39 -8.80 7.03 -10.83
C SER A 39 -7.49 6.33 -10.49
N ILE A 40 -6.48 6.47 -11.33
CA ILE A 40 -5.15 5.90 -11.09
C ILE A 40 -4.15 7.04 -11.08
N VAL A 41 -3.40 7.16 -9.97
CA VAL A 41 -2.28 8.08 -9.85
C VAL A 41 -1.01 7.34 -9.50
N ALA A 42 0.10 7.77 -10.08
CA ALA A 42 1.41 7.17 -9.83
C ALA A 42 2.44 8.26 -9.52
N TYR A 43 3.35 7.95 -8.60
CA TYR A 43 4.56 8.69 -8.33
C TYR A 43 5.76 7.87 -8.78
N ASP A 44 6.68 8.48 -9.54
CA ASP A 44 7.97 7.83 -9.87
C ASP A 44 8.93 7.71 -8.68
N GLU A 45 8.65 8.46 -7.61
CA GLU A 45 9.51 8.55 -6.44
C GLU A 45 8.92 7.76 -5.27
N ALA A 46 9.80 7.26 -4.39
CA ALA A 46 9.42 6.48 -3.21
C ALA A 46 8.59 7.26 -2.18
N VAL A 47 8.75 8.59 -2.13
CA VAL A 47 8.12 9.42 -1.10
C VAL A 47 6.71 9.83 -1.53
N GLY A 48 6.55 10.32 -2.76
CA GLY A 48 5.31 10.93 -3.25
C GLY A 48 4.83 12.09 -2.36
N GLU A 49 3.55 12.43 -2.48
CA GLU A 49 2.89 13.41 -1.62
C GLU A 49 2.09 12.70 -0.51
N PRO A 50 1.79 13.38 0.62
CA PRO A 50 0.82 12.89 1.61
C PRO A 50 -0.53 12.54 0.97
N LEU A 51 -1.17 11.49 1.45
CA LEU A 51 -2.43 10.99 0.86
C LEU A 51 -3.54 12.07 0.78
N PRO A 52 -3.80 12.92 1.80
CA PRO A 52 -4.83 13.95 1.70
C PRO A 52 -4.60 14.94 0.55
N GLN A 53 -3.33 15.27 0.26
CA GLN A 53 -2.97 16.16 -0.84
C GLN A 53 -3.21 15.47 -2.19
N THR A 54 -2.87 14.18 -2.28
CA THR A 54 -3.14 13.36 -3.46
C THR A 54 -4.64 13.28 -3.74
N VAL A 55 -5.46 12.99 -2.72
CA VAL A 55 -6.93 12.92 -2.82
C VAL A 55 -7.51 14.26 -3.27
N ALA A 56 -7.10 15.36 -2.63
CA ALA A 56 -7.56 16.70 -3.01
C ALA A 56 -7.19 17.04 -4.45
N ARG A 57 -5.94 16.78 -4.85
CA ARG A 57 -5.45 17.00 -6.23
C ARG A 57 -6.27 16.19 -7.24
N VAL A 58 -6.56 14.93 -6.96
CA VAL A 58 -7.39 14.08 -7.83
C VAL A 58 -8.81 14.62 -7.92
N ALA A 59 -9.45 14.96 -6.79
CA ALA A 59 -10.80 15.49 -6.78
C ALA A 59 -10.90 16.78 -7.61
N THR A 60 -9.97 17.73 -7.41
CA THR A 60 -9.92 18.97 -8.21
C THR A 60 -9.67 18.71 -9.69
N THR A 61 -8.76 17.79 -10.02
CA THR A 61 -8.37 17.54 -11.44
C THR A 61 -9.45 16.77 -12.21
N THR A 62 -10.15 15.86 -11.54
CA THR A 62 -11.15 14.98 -12.15
C THR A 62 -12.56 15.56 -12.09
N GLY A 63 -12.84 16.43 -11.11
CA GLY A 63 -14.18 16.90 -10.79
C GLY A 63 -15.02 15.85 -10.06
N ALA A 64 -14.43 14.73 -9.64
CA ALA A 64 -15.13 13.60 -9.05
C ALA A 64 -14.89 13.50 -7.54
N THR A 65 -15.86 12.91 -6.84
CA THR A 65 -15.70 12.51 -5.44
C THR A 65 -14.87 11.23 -5.37
N VAL A 66 -13.85 11.22 -4.49
CA VAL A 66 -13.04 10.03 -4.25
C VAL A 66 -13.80 9.07 -3.32
N GLY A 67 -14.00 7.83 -3.77
CA GLY A 67 -14.58 6.74 -3.00
C GLY A 67 -13.52 5.93 -2.25
N ASP A 68 -13.56 4.60 -2.40
CA ASP A 68 -12.55 3.71 -1.81
C ASP A 68 -11.13 4.07 -2.27
N VAL A 69 -10.17 4.01 -1.35
CA VAL A 69 -8.75 4.29 -1.63
C VAL A 69 -7.92 3.02 -1.50
N ILE A 70 -7.11 2.74 -2.52
CA ILE A 70 -6.11 1.67 -2.51
C ILE A 70 -4.72 2.29 -2.56
N LEU A 71 -3.83 1.86 -1.68
CA LEU A 71 -2.42 2.26 -1.71
C LEU A 71 -1.56 1.12 -2.22
N ALA A 72 -0.67 1.40 -3.17
CA ALA A 72 0.30 0.44 -3.67
C ALA A 72 1.71 1.03 -3.62
N GLY A 73 2.68 0.25 -3.13
CA GLY A 73 4.09 0.62 -3.16
C GLY A 73 4.90 -0.47 -3.85
N PHE A 74 5.87 -0.08 -4.67
CA PHE A 74 6.93 -0.97 -5.12
C PHE A 74 8.23 -0.64 -4.41
N SER A 75 8.97 -1.65 -3.92
CA SER A 75 10.30 -1.44 -3.33
C SER A 75 10.25 -0.36 -2.23
N ALA A 76 11.14 0.63 -2.26
CA ALA A 76 11.13 1.76 -1.33
C ALA A 76 9.81 2.58 -1.33
N GLY A 77 8.97 2.49 -2.37
CA GLY A 77 7.62 3.08 -2.39
C GLY A 77 6.69 2.53 -1.31
N CYS A 78 6.94 1.31 -0.81
CA CYS A 78 6.25 0.77 0.36
C CYS A 78 6.49 1.60 1.64
N GLN A 79 7.54 2.43 1.69
CA GLN A 79 7.76 3.36 2.80
C GLN A 79 6.73 4.49 2.82
N ALA A 80 6.29 4.99 1.65
CA ALA A 80 5.19 5.95 1.58
C ALA A 80 3.88 5.30 2.03
N VAL A 81 3.61 4.05 1.61
CA VAL A 81 2.46 3.29 2.11
C VAL A 81 2.51 3.16 3.63
N ARG A 82 3.65 2.72 4.19
CA ARG A 82 3.84 2.59 5.65
C ARG A 82 3.65 3.93 6.36
N ARG A 83 4.16 5.03 5.80
CA ARG A 83 3.96 6.39 6.35
C ARG A 83 2.47 6.71 6.47
N GLU A 84 1.67 6.46 5.43
CA GLU A 84 0.24 6.73 5.50
C GLU A 84 -0.46 5.85 6.55
N LEU A 85 -0.09 4.58 6.66
CA LEU A 85 -0.63 3.69 7.71
C LEU A 85 -0.23 4.15 9.12
N ILE A 86 1.01 4.61 9.32
CA ILE A 86 1.48 5.18 10.60
C ILE A 86 0.74 6.48 10.94
N ALA A 87 0.45 7.31 9.93
CA ALA A 87 -0.40 8.49 10.08
C ALA A 87 -1.88 8.14 10.31
N GLY A 88 -2.19 6.86 10.51
CA GLY A 88 -3.51 6.31 10.78
C GLY A 88 -4.49 6.45 9.61
N ARG A 89 -3.98 6.61 8.38
CA ARG A 89 -4.83 6.51 7.18
C ARG A 89 -5.37 5.10 7.07
N ASP A 90 -6.65 5.01 6.71
CA ASP A 90 -7.37 3.74 6.65
C ASP A 90 -7.86 3.45 5.22
N PRO A 91 -6.93 3.14 4.28
CA PRO A 91 -7.31 2.80 2.91
C PRO A 91 -8.09 1.49 2.89
N SER A 92 -9.02 1.34 1.93
CA SER A 92 -9.83 0.13 1.72
C SER A 92 -8.98 -1.09 1.33
N GLY A 93 -7.76 -0.86 0.85
CA GLY A 93 -6.80 -1.92 0.55
C GLY A 93 -5.37 -1.44 0.35
N VAL A 94 -4.42 -2.35 0.51
CA VAL A 94 -2.99 -2.07 0.39
C VAL A 94 -2.27 -3.17 -0.39
N LEU A 95 -1.41 -2.75 -1.31
CA LEU A 95 -0.48 -3.58 -2.06
C LEU A 95 0.96 -3.23 -1.68
N ALA A 96 1.69 -4.18 -1.08
CA ALA A 96 3.11 -4.02 -0.78
C ALA A 96 3.94 -4.93 -1.71
N ILE A 97 4.42 -4.36 -2.81
CA ILE A 97 5.12 -5.10 -3.87
C ILE A 97 6.62 -5.07 -3.59
N ASP A 98 7.12 -6.17 -3.03
CA ASP A 98 8.53 -6.43 -2.75
C ASP A 98 9.27 -5.28 -2.06
N GLY A 99 8.69 -4.75 -0.97
CA GLY A 99 9.21 -3.53 -0.34
C GLY A 99 8.91 -3.31 1.14
N THR A 100 8.37 -4.28 1.87
CA THR A 100 8.04 -4.13 3.30
C THR A 100 9.25 -4.03 4.23
N HIS A 101 10.47 -4.07 3.70
CA HIS A 101 11.73 -4.05 4.42
C HIS A 101 11.79 -3.02 5.58
N GLY A 102 12.61 -3.34 6.58
CA GLY A 102 12.75 -2.56 7.81
C GLY A 102 14.16 -2.66 8.37
N ASP A 103 14.41 -2.08 9.53
CA ASP A 103 15.71 -2.13 10.19
C ASP A 103 16.13 -3.60 10.45
N LEU A 104 17.38 -3.83 10.83
CA LEU A 104 17.86 -5.18 11.17
C LEU A 104 18.32 -5.23 12.64
N PRO A 105 17.52 -5.79 13.57
CA PRO A 105 16.15 -6.31 13.36
C PRO A 105 15.12 -5.18 13.17
N PRO A 106 13.92 -5.47 12.60
CA PRO A 106 12.91 -4.44 12.40
C PRO A 106 12.38 -3.95 13.74
N ALA A 107 12.25 -2.64 13.89
CA ALA A 107 11.61 -2.06 15.06
C ALA A 107 10.10 -2.32 15.04
N ASP A 108 9.46 -2.40 16.21
CA ASP A 108 8.03 -2.72 16.30
C ASP A 108 7.14 -1.72 15.54
N TRP A 109 7.50 -0.42 15.54
CA TRP A 109 6.76 0.59 14.79
C TRP A 109 6.80 0.35 13.27
N GLN A 110 7.82 -0.36 12.76
CA GLN A 110 7.91 -0.73 11.34
C GLN A 110 7.03 -1.95 11.01
N LEU A 111 6.80 -2.84 11.98
CA LEU A 111 6.00 -4.06 11.83
C LEU A 111 4.52 -3.84 12.15
N ALA A 112 4.20 -2.98 13.11
CA ALA A 112 2.85 -2.79 13.63
C ALA A 112 1.81 -2.45 12.53
N PRO A 113 2.09 -1.55 11.56
CA PRO A 113 1.14 -1.28 10.48
C PRO A 113 0.81 -2.51 9.64
N TRP A 114 1.83 -3.34 9.33
CA TRP A 114 1.64 -4.55 8.54
C TRP A 114 0.89 -5.65 9.31
N ARG A 115 1.19 -5.81 10.61
CA ARG A 115 0.48 -6.74 11.50
C ARG A 115 -1.00 -6.37 11.63
N ALA A 116 -1.28 -5.10 11.88
CA ALA A 116 -2.65 -4.60 11.99
C ALA A 116 -3.43 -4.80 10.69
N LEU A 117 -2.81 -4.46 9.55
CA LEU A 117 -3.40 -4.65 8.24
C LEU A 117 -3.66 -6.14 7.92
N ALA A 118 -2.72 -7.03 8.25
CA ALA A 118 -2.91 -8.48 8.08
C ALA A 118 -4.07 -9.02 8.92
N ALA A 119 -4.20 -8.59 10.18
CA ALA A 119 -5.31 -8.97 11.04
C ALA A 119 -6.66 -8.52 10.46
N ARG A 120 -6.75 -7.28 10.01
CA ARG A 120 -7.98 -6.73 9.39
C ARG A 120 -8.31 -7.39 8.05
N ALA A 121 -7.29 -7.79 7.30
CA ALA A 121 -7.48 -8.53 6.06
C ALA A 121 -8.01 -9.94 6.29
N ARG A 122 -7.52 -10.65 7.32
CA ARG A 122 -8.10 -11.93 7.75
C ARG A 122 -9.56 -11.80 8.18
N ALA A 123 -9.90 -10.70 8.84
CA ALA A 123 -11.27 -10.37 9.23
C ALA A 123 -12.17 -9.91 8.06
N GLY A 124 -11.62 -9.78 6.83
CA GLY A 124 -12.35 -9.32 5.65
C GLY A 124 -12.68 -7.83 5.64
N GLU A 125 -12.08 -7.04 6.55
CA GLU A 125 -12.33 -5.60 6.64
C GLU A 125 -11.58 -4.82 5.57
N ARG A 126 -10.37 -5.26 5.21
CA ARG A 126 -9.45 -4.57 4.29
C ARG A 126 -8.80 -5.57 3.35
N LEU A 127 -8.44 -5.14 2.16
CA LEU A 127 -7.60 -5.95 1.29
C LEU A 127 -6.12 -5.76 1.66
N PHE A 128 -5.37 -6.86 1.85
CA PHE A 128 -3.92 -6.79 1.95
C PHE A 128 -3.28 -7.80 0.99
N VAL A 129 -2.58 -7.26 -0.01
CA VAL A 129 -1.77 -8.06 -0.93
C VAL A 129 -0.30 -7.69 -0.73
N ALA A 130 0.55 -8.69 -0.54
CA ALA A 130 1.98 -8.48 -0.44
C ALA A 130 2.76 -9.46 -1.32
N THR A 131 3.90 -9.03 -1.83
CA THR A 131 4.81 -9.89 -2.58
C THR A 131 6.23 -9.73 -2.03
N CYS A 132 7.05 -10.76 -2.21
CA CYS A 132 8.46 -10.68 -1.91
C CYS A 132 9.29 -11.50 -2.89
N THR A 133 10.49 -11.00 -3.17
CA THR A 133 11.61 -11.82 -3.64
C THR A 133 12.45 -12.26 -2.44
N GLN A 134 13.42 -13.15 -2.65
CA GLN A 134 14.26 -13.60 -1.56
C GLN A 134 15.27 -12.52 -1.17
N ASN A 135 16.01 -11.92 -2.12
CA ASN A 135 16.91 -10.77 -1.94
C ASN A 135 17.58 -10.61 -0.55
N THR A 136 17.95 -11.72 0.10
CA THR A 136 18.37 -11.76 1.51
C THR A 136 19.82 -11.30 1.70
N TYR A 137 20.52 -10.97 0.62
CA TYR A 137 21.84 -10.34 0.66
C TYR A 137 21.84 -9.04 1.50
N VAL A 138 20.70 -8.34 1.56
CA VAL A 138 20.55 -7.09 2.31
C VAL A 138 20.75 -7.27 3.82
N GLU A 139 20.56 -8.48 4.32
CA GLU A 139 20.72 -8.82 5.73
C GLU A 139 22.16 -9.18 6.10
N THR A 140 22.98 -9.55 5.12
CA THR A 140 24.22 -10.30 5.34
C THR A 140 25.42 -9.79 4.53
N ASP A 141 25.25 -9.45 3.26
CA ASP A 141 26.34 -9.07 2.35
C ASP A 141 26.60 -7.56 2.32
N LEU A 142 25.62 -6.75 2.67
CA LEU A 142 25.83 -5.30 2.75
C LEU A 142 26.79 -4.96 3.91
N PRO A 143 27.54 -3.84 3.81
CA PRO A 143 28.29 -3.31 4.94
C PRO A 143 27.37 -3.16 6.16
N LYS A 144 27.86 -3.51 7.35
CA LYS A 144 27.05 -3.53 8.59
C LYS A 144 26.10 -2.33 8.78
N PRO A 145 26.51 -1.05 8.60
CA PRO A 145 25.60 0.09 8.79
C PRO A 145 24.53 0.25 7.70
N LYS A 146 24.61 -0.52 6.62
CA LYS A 146 23.67 -0.50 5.49
C LYS A 146 22.78 -1.74 5.45
N ARG A 147 22.94 -2.68 6.39
CA ARG A 147 22.11 -3.89 6.44
C ARG A 147 20.71 -3.54 6.95
N TYR A 148 19.73 -4.24 6.42
CA TYR A 148 18.32 -4.09 6.78
C TYR A 148 17.63 -5.44 6.58
N SER A 149 16.47 -5.63 7.20
CA SER A 149 15.69 -6.87 7.07
C SER A 149 15.04 -6.95 5.69
N ALA A 150 15.20 -8.08 5.02
CA ALA A 150 14.61 -8.32 3.71
C ALA A 150 13.07 -8.31 3.76
N THR A 151 12.43 -8.02 2.63
CA THR A 151 10.96 -8.04 2.50
C THR A 151 10.37 -9.36 3.01
N VAL A 152 10.93 -10.51 2.61
CA VAL A 152 10.43 -11.83 3.03
C VAL A 152 10.51 -12.00 4.55
N THR A 153 11.57 -11.52 5.20
CA THR A 153 11.73 -11.56 6.66
C THR A 153 10.67 -10.71 7.35
N VAL A 154 10.46 -9.47 6.89
CA VAL A 154 9.42 -8.59 7.45
C VAL A 154 8.03 -9.19 7.26
N LEU A 155 7.72 -9.74 6.08
CA LEU A 155 6.42 -10.35 5.83
C LEU A 155 6.18 -11.56 6.74
N ARG A 156 7.16 -12.47 6.90
CA ARG A 156 7.06 -13.58 7.87
C ARG A 156 6.76 -13.09 9.28
N LEU A 157 7.45 -12.04 9.75
CA LEU A 157 7.25 -11.45 11.07
C LEU A 157 5.91 -10.72 11.22
N ALA A 158 5.38 -10.16 10.14
CA ALA A 158 4.14 -9.40 10.13
C ALA A 158 2.91 -10.29 9.99
N THR A 159 3.00 -11.38 9.22
CA THR A 159 1.87 -12.24 8.90
C THR A 159 1.89 -13.57 9.64
N GLY A 160 3.06 -14.09 10.01
CA GLY A 160 3.21 -15.44 10.56
C GLY A 160 3.21 -16.56 9.50
N LEU A 161 3.14 -16.21 8.22
CA LEU A 161 3.18 -17.15 7.09
C LEU A 161 4.60 -17.66 6.84
N SER A 162 4.72 -18.85 6.24
CA SER A 162 6.04 -19.47 6.01
C SER A 162 6.77 -18.86 4.80
N LEU A 163 6.02 -18.45 3.79
CA LEU A 163 6.50 -17.80 2.55
C LEU A 163 7.56 -18.62 1.84
N VAL A 164 7.21 -19.87 1.50
CA VAL A 164 8.08 -20.76 0.71
C VAL A 164 8.19 -20.21 -0.72
N PRO A 165 9.40 -19.95 -1.25
CA PRO A 165 9.57 -19.40 -2.59
C PRO A 165 9.09 -20.37 -3.68
N SER A 166 8.48 -19.83 -4.73
CA SER A 166 8.09 -20.57 -5.93
C SER A 166 8.26 -19.74 -7.20
N ALA A 167 8.61 -20.37 -8.32
CA ALA A 167 8.65 -19.75 -9.65
C ALA A 167 7.25 -19.29 -10.12
N ALA A 168 6.20 -20.00 -9.69
CA ALA A 168 4.81 -19.70 -9.96
C ALA A 168 4.02 -19.76 -8.64
N PRO A 169 4.16 -18.77 -7.76
CA PRO A 169 3.53 -18.83 -6.46
C PRO A 169 2.01 -18.72 -6.62
N GLU A 170 1.29 -19.72 -6.15
CA GLU A 170 -0.17 -19.66 -6.00
C GLU A 170 -0.57 -18.62 -4.94
N GLY A 171 0.31 -18.40 -3.96
CA GLY A 171 0.14 -17.47 -2.86
C GLY A 171 -0.37 -18.18 -1.59
N GLU A 172 -0.02 -17.63 -0.43
CA GLU A 172 -0.62 -18.01 0.85
C GLU A 172 -1.80 -17.05 1.11
N HIS A 173 -2.98 -17.61 1.44
CA HIS A 173 -4.25 -16.87 1.47
C HIS A 173 -5.04 -17.14 2.75
N GLU A 174 -5.44 -16.06 3.43
CA GLU A 174 -6.27 -16.13 4.64
C GLU A 174 -7.29 -14.97 4.63
N GLY A 175 -8.53 -15.23 4.21
CA GLY A 175 -9.53 -14.17 4.00
C GLY A 175 -9.10 -13.24 2.86
N ALA A 176 -9.02 -11.94 3.14
CA ALA A 176 -8.53 -10.93 2.19
C ALA A 176 -7.03 -10.63 2.33
N LEU A 177 -6.28 -11.48 3.05
CA LEU A 177 -4.82 -11.47 3.09
C LEU A 177 -4.26 -12.39 2.00
N HIS A 178 -3.45 -11.84 1.10
CA HIS A 178 -2.81 -12.59 0.03
C HIS A 178 -1.31 -12.29 -0.02
N VAL A 179 -0.46 -13.30 0.17
CA VAL A 179 1.00 -13.10 0.18
C VAL A 179 1.69 -14.03 -0.81
N TYR A 180 2.54 -13.48 -1.66
CA TYR A 180 3.26 -14.21 -2.71
C TYR A 180 4.77 -14.19 -2.43
N SER A 181 5.38 -15.36 -2.32
CA SER A 181 6.83 -15.52 -2.20
C SER A 181 7.39 -16.01 -3.54
N HIS A 182 8.03 -15.12 -4.27
CA HIS A 182 8.63 -15.44 -5.56
C HIS A 182 10.02 -16.01 -5.35
N GLU A 183 10.32 -17.08 -6.10
CA GLU A 183 11.67 -17.59 -6.23
C GLU A 183 12.58 -16.52 -6.85
N SER A 184 13.76 -16.34 -6.26
CA SER A 184 14.83 -15.51 -6.78
C SER A 184 16.16 -15.96 -6.21
N ALA A 185 17.26 -15.57 -6.84
CA ALA A 185 18.56 -15.70 -6.20
C ALA A 185 18.63 -14.79 -4.96
N ARG A 186 19.67 -15.01 -4.13
CA ARG A 186 19.97 -14.20 -2.94
C ARG A 186 20.21 -12.72 -3.26
N THR A 187 20.77 -12.43 -4.43
CA THR A 187 20.95 -11.08 -4.98
C THR A 187 20.41 -11.10 -6.40
N ASP A 188 19.24 -10.52 -6.61
CA ASP A 188 18.51 -10.67 -7.86
C ASP A 188 17.70 -9.42 -8.21
N ALA A 189 18.37 -8.49 -8.89
CA ALA A 189 17.77 -7.24 -9.34
C ALA A 189 16.70 -7.48 -10.42
N GLU A 190 16.87 -8.49 -11.27
CA GLU A 190 15.91 -8.81 -12.33
C GLU A 190 14.62 -9.36 -11.74
N ALA A 191 14.70 -10.27 -10.78
CA ALA A 191 13.52 -10.74 -10.05
C ALA A 191 12.79 -9.58 -9.36
N HIS A 192 13.53 -8.64 -8.74
CA HIS A 192 12.97 -7.44 -8.13
C HIS A 192 12.25 -6.55 -9.16
N ILE A 193 12.87 -6.28 -10.32
CA ILE A 193 12.27 -5.47 -11.40
C ILE A 193 11.01 -6.14 -11.95
N ARG A 194 10.99 -7.47 -12.08
CA ARG A 194 9.80 -8.22 -12.51
C ARG A 194 8.61 -8.03 -11.59
N GLN A 195 8.82 -7.75 -10.30
CA GLN A 195 7.73 -7.49 -9.37
C GLN A 195 6.91 -6.25 -9.79
N GLN A 196 7.58 -5.18 -10.23
CA GLN A 196 6.88 -4.02 -10.76
C GLN A 196 6.26 -4.28 -12.14
N ARG A 197 6.99 -4.93 -13.05
CA ARG A 197 6.57 -5.06 -14.45
C ARG A 197 5.45 -6.07 -14.68
N LEU A 198 5.51 -7.20 -13.97
CA LEU A 198 4.65 -8.34 -14.24
C LEU A 198 3.72 -8.62 -13.08
N VAL A 199 4.26 -8.62 -11.85
CA VAL A 199 3.50 -9.05 -10.67
C VAL A 199 2.50 -7.98 -10.24
N LEU A 200 2.90 -6.70 -10.18
CA LEU A 200 1.99 -5.62 -9.77
C LEU A 200 0.72 -5.56 -10.65
N PRO A 201 0.78 -5.49 -11.99
CA PRO A 201 -0.43 -5.53 -12.81
C PRO A 201 -1.25 -6.81 -12.63
N ASP A 202 -0.59 -7.96 -12.44
CA ASP A 202 -1.26 -9.24 -12.22
C ASP A 202 -2.05 -9.25 -10.90
N VAL A 203 -1.44 -8.86 -9.79
CA VAL A 203 -2.13 -8.85 -8.49
C VAL A 203 -3.20 -7.75 -8.39
N LEU A 204 -3.02 -6.62 -9.08
CA LEU A 204 -4.08 -5.61 -9.24
C LEU A 204 -5.32 -6.23 -9.91
N ARG A 205 -5.11 -6.96 -11.00
CA ARG A 205 -6.20 -7.61 -11.75
C ARG A 205 -6.88 -8.72 -10.94
N ARG A 206 -6.10 -9.52 -10.22
CA ARG A 206 -6.61 -10.67 -9.45
C ARG A 206 -7.35 -10.26 -8.18
N HIS A 207 -6.89 -9.21 -7.48
CA HIS A 207 -7.37 -8.91 -6.14
C HIS A 207 -8.03 -7.54 -6.01
N VAL A 208 -7.40 -6.48 -6.55
CA VAL A 208 -7.94 -5.12 -6.39
C VAL A 208 -9.19 -4.91 -7.23
N ARG A 209 -9.17 -5.33 -8.49
CA ARG A 209 -10.33 -5.15 -9.36
C ARG A 209 -11.59 -5.87 -8.82
N PRO A 210 -11.54 -7.17 -8.45
CA PRO A 210 -12.69 -7.83 -7.84
C PRO A 210 -13.11 -7.21 -6.50
N TRP A 211 -12.14 -6.78 -5.68
CA TRP A 211 -12.44 -6.11 -4.41
C TRP A 211 -13.23 -4.82 -4.59
N LEU A 212 -12.81 -3.96 -5.53
CA LEU A 212 -13.53 -2.72 -5.83
C LEU A 212 -14.91 -3.00 -6.42
N ALA A 213 -15.03 -3.97 -7.33
CA ALA A 213 -16.31 -4.36 -7.93
C ALA A 213 -17.32 -4.87 -6.88
N ALA A 214 -16.86 -5.69 -5.92
CA ALA A 214 -17.71 -6.19 -4.84
C ALA A 214 -18.23 -5.06 -3.94
N ARG A 215 -17.45 -3.99 -3.77
CA ARG A 215 -17.81 -2.84 -2.92
C ARG A 215 -18.70 -1.83 -3.62
N ALA A 216 -18.56 -1.69 -4.94
CA ALA A 216 -19.49 -0.90 -5.76
C ALA A 216 -20.92 -1.45 -5.70
N GLY A 217 -21.08 -2.78 -5.50
CA GLY A 217 -22.38 -3.43 -5.36
C GLY A 217 -23.04 -3.32 -3.97
N LEU A 218 -22.38 -2.71 -2.98
CA LEU A 218 -22.96 -2.47 -1.66
C LEU A 218 -24.09 -1.41 -1.74
N ARG A 219 -25.10 -1.53 -0.89
CA ARG A 219 -26.18 -0.52 -0.81
C ARG A 219 -25.60 0.82 -0.35
N PRO A 220 -26.20 1.97 -0.71
CA PRO A 220 -25.71 3.28 -0.30
C PRO A 220 -25.51 3.43 1.22
N GLU A 221 -26.34 2.80 2.04
CA GLU A 221 -26.21 2.78 3.50
C GLU A 221 -25.00 1.97 3.98
N GLU A 222 -24.70 0.85 3.32
CA GLU A 222 -23.55 -0.01 3.60
C GLU A 222 -22.25 0.65 3.12
N GLN A 223 -22.30 1.34 1.98
CA GLN A 223 -21.22 2.19 1.49
C GLN A 223 -20.98 3.36 2.44
N ALA A 224 -22.02 4.05 2.89
CA ALA A 224 -21.92 5.16 3.84
C ALA A 224 -21.42 4.71 5.21
N MET A 225 -21.77 3.52 5.68
CA MET A 225 -21.19 2.93 6.90
C MET A 225 -19.71 2.60 6.72
N ALA A 226 -19.35 1.95 5.60
CA ALA A 226 -17.97 1.59 5.32
C ALA A 226 -17.08 2.84 5.13
N GLN A 227 -17.60 3.87 4.45
CA GLN A 227 -16.93 5.16 4.23
C GLN A 227 -16.94 6.02 5.49
N GLY A 228 -18.01 6.00 6.28
CA GLY A 228 -18.12 6.69 7.57
C GLY A 228 -17.13 6.16 8.60
N ALA A 229 -16.89 4.84 8.62
CA ALA A 229 -15.84 4.24 9.45
C ALA A 229 -14.43 4.71 9.05
N VAL A 230 -14.18 4.88 7.75
CA VAL A 230 -12.91 5.42 7.22
C VAL A 230 -12.79 6.92 7.55
N ALA A 231 -13.83 7.71 7.28
CA ALA A 231 -13.86 9.14 7.53
C ALA A 231 -13.74 9.49 9.02
N LEU A 232 -14.45 8.79 9.91
CA LEU A 232 -14.35 8.98 11.37
C LEU A 232 -12.96 8.63 11.90
N SER A 233 -12.29 7.64 11.32
CA SER A 233 -10.91 7.31 11.65
C SER A 233 -9.97 8.44 11.25
N LEU A 234 -10.12 8.98 10.03
CA LEU A 234 -9.34 10.11 9.54
C LEU A 234 -9.58 11.41 10.35
N ASP A 235 -10.82 11.68 10.76
CA ASP A 235 -11.21 12.87 11.52
C ASP A 235 -10.73 12.83 12.98
N ARG A 236 -10.83 11.67 13.65
CA ARG A 236 -10.32 11.49 15.03
C ARG A 236 -8.82 11.73 15.10
N LEU A 237 -8.08 11.34 14.06
CA LEU A 237 -6.64 11.53 13.98
C LEU A 237 -6.24 12.97 13.67
N ALA A 238 -6.95 13.64 12.77
CA ALA A 238 -6.74 15.08 12.52
C ALA A 238 -6.92 15.91 13.80
N ARG A 239 -7.83 15.51 14.70
CA ARG A 239 -8.03 16.15 16.00
C ARG A 239 -6.95 15.79 17.04
N ALA A 240 -6.41 14.57 17.00
CA ALA A 240 -5.29 14.16 17.87
C ALA A 240 -3.99 14.91 17.53
N GLU A 241 -3.67 15.08 16.24
CA GLU A 241 -2.49 15.85 15.79
C GLU A 241 -2.57 17.35 16.14
N LEU A 242 -3.78 17.90 16.27
CA LEU A 242 -4.01 19.28 16.73
C LEU A 242 -3.91 19.42 18.25
N SER A 243 -4.16 18.33 19.00
CA SER A 243 -4.01 18.29 20.46
C SER A 243 -2.54 18.22 20.87
N ASP A 244 -1.74 17.36 20.22
CA ASP A 244 -0.31 17.23 20.48
C ASP A 244 0.47 18.52 20.20
N LYS A 245 0.03 19.32 19.21
CA LYS A 245 0.63 20.64 18.92
C LYS A 245 0.26 21.72 19.93
N ARG A 246 -0.80 21.55 20.73
CA ARG A 246 -1.17 22.49 21.80
C ARG A 246 -0.41 22.22 23.10
N GLU A 247 -0.01 20.97 23.35
CA GLU A 247 0.72 20.58 24.55
C GLU A 247 2.24 20.79 24.45
N SER A 248 2.78 21.08 23.27
CA SER A 248 4.22 21.36 23.07
C SER A 248 4.61 22.84 23.17
N SER A 249 3.73 23.73 23.63
CA SER A 249 4.12 25.13 23.92
C SER A 249 4.80 25.18 25.29
N PRO A 250 6.08 25.56 25.39
CA PRO A 250 6.73 25.68 26.68
C PRO A 250 6.06 26.80 27.51
N PRO A 251 5.97 26.65 28.84
CA PRO A 251 5.35 27.68 29.67
C PRO A 251 6.14 28.99 29.55
N PRO A 252 5.47 30.16 29.64
CA PRO A 252 6.15 31.43 29.60
C PRO A 252 7.13 31.54 30.77
N SER A 253 8.38 31.84 30.44
CA SER A 253 9.45 32.05 31.40
C SER A 253 9.06 33.17 32.38
N VAL A 254 9.06 32.86 33.68
CA VAL A 254 8.98 33.83 34.79
C VAL A 254 10.39 34.08 35.30
#